data_AF-A0A7S3ESQ0-F1
#
_entry.id   AF-A0A7S3ESQ0-F1
#
_cell.length_a   1.000
_cell.length_b   1.000
_cell.length_c   1.000
_cell.angle_alpha   90.00
_cell.angle_beta   90.00
_cell.angle_gamma   90.00
#
_symmetry.space_group_name_H-M   'P 1'
#
loop_
_entity.id
_entity.type
_entity.pdbx_description
1 polymer ?
#
loop_
_entity_poly.entity_id
_entity_poly.type
_entity_poly.pdbx_seq_one_letter_code
_entity_poly.pdbx_strand_id
1 'polypeptide(L)'
;VMANCSAVVGMHPDGAAEAIVDFALAMNKPFALVPCCVFAVDFPARKDDKGRKVTTYEALLRYLRAKAPGRIGLATLPFEGKNQVVYLLPTELMEEEGREQRVRASAGLSLERSHGSPGVPTHGTPSLGTPTTTETAGLDSTGDRSSAVGACLPCDEVTGEA
;
A
#
# COMPACT_ATOMS: atom_id res chain seq x y z
N VAL A 1 -24.89 -16.68 -6.23
CA VAL A 1 -24.78 -15.21 -6.42
C VAL A 1 -23.33 -14.76 -6.57
N MET A 2 -22.40 -15.05 -5.65
CA MET A 2 -21.01 -14.56 -5.75
C MET A 2 -20.19 -15.10 -6.94
N ALA A 3 -20.54 -16.26 -7.52
CA ALA A 3 -19.78 -16.83 -8.64
C ALA A 3 -19.79 -15.98 -9.93
N ASN A 4 -20.81 -15.13 -10.09
CA ASN A 4 -20.96 -14.26 -11.26
C ASN A 4 -20.28 -12.90 -11.12
N CYS A 5 -19.58 -12.61 -10.01
CA CYS A 5 -18.83 -11.36 -9.92
C CYS A 5 -17.61 -11.37 -10.86
N SER A 6 -17.25 -10.21 -11.37
CA SER A 6 -16.03 -10.03 -12.19
C SER A 6 -14.79 -9.87 -11.31
N ALA A 7 -14.95 -9.35 -10.10
CA ALA A 7 -13.88 -9.15 -9.12
C ALA A 7 -14.43 -9.17 -7.69
N VAL A 8 -13.55 -9.34 -6.71
CA VAL A 8 -13.87 -9.25 -5.29
C VAL A 8 -13.11 -8.07 -4.67
N VAL A 9 -13.83 -7.15 -4.02
CA VAL A 9 -13.22 -5.97 -3.39
C VAL A 9 -13.63 -5.91 -1.92
N GLY A 10 -12.65 -5.71 -1.05
CA GLY A 10 -12.87 -5.53 0.39
C GLY A 10 -12.08 -4.34 0.92
N MET A 11 -12.78 -3.32 1.43
CA MET A 11 -12.16 -2.19 2.10
C MET A 11 -12.53 -2.22 3.58
N HIS A 12 -11.57 -2.53 4.45
CA HIS A 12 -11.79 -2.77 5.88
C HIS A 12 -12.71 -3.99 6.19
N PRO A 13 -12.45 -5.19 5.64
CA PRO A 13 -13.25 -6.35 5.99
C PRO A 13 -12.78 -6.95 7.31
N ASP A 14 -13.45 -6.56 8.39
CA ASP A 14 -13.21 -7.07 9.74
C ASP A 14 -13.36 -8.58 9.80
N GLY A 15 -12.28 -9.28 10.16
CA GLY A 15 -12.21 -10.74 10.27
C GLY A 15 -12.29 -11.49 8.93
N ALA A 16 -12.82 -10.90 7.87
CA ALA A 16 -13.10 -11.56 6.59
C ALA A 16 -11.97 -11.44 5.55
N ALA A 17 -10.87 -10.76 5.86
CA ALA A 17 -9.74 -10.57 4.95
C ALA A 17 -9.22 -11.88 4.33
N GLU A 18 -9.00 -12.91 5.14
CA GLU A 18 -8.52 -14.21 4.65
C GLU A 18 -9.56 -14.93 3.80
N ALA A 19 -10.82 -14.95 4.24
CA ALA A 19 -11.90 -15.61 3.51
C ALA A 19 -12.12 -15.00 2.12
N ILE A 20 -11.95 -13.68 1.99
CA ILE A 20 -12.00 -12.98 0.70
C ILE A 20 -10.90 -13.47 -0.23
N VAL A 21 -9.66 -13.58 0.26
CA VAL A 21 -8.53 -14.07 -0.52
C VAL A 21 -8.76 -15.53 -0.94
N ASP A 22 -9.20 -16.37 -0.01
CA ASP A 22 -9.43 -17.80 -0.28
C ASP A 22 -10.53 -18.02 -1.31
N PHE A 23 -11.65 -17.30 -1.18
CA PHE A 23 -12.72 -17.33 -2.16
C PHE A 23 -12.24 -16.86 -3.55
N ALA A 24 -11.51 -15.74 -3.61
CA ALA A 24 -11.02 -15.20 -4.86
C ALA A 24 -10.03 -16.16 -5.55
N LEU A 25 -9.13 -16.77 -4.79
CA LEU A 25 -8.19 -17.78 -5.31
C LEU A 25 -8.93 -19.04 -5.79
N ALA A 26 -9.87 -19.56 -4.99
CA ALA A 26 -10.63 -20.76 -5.34
C ALA A 26 -11.50 -20.58 -6.59
N MET A 27 -12.06 -19.39 -6.78
CA MET A 27 -12.90 -19.04 -7.93
C MET A 27 -12.09 -18.46 -9.10
N ASN A 28 -10.77 -18.36 -8.97
CA ASN A 28 -9.87 -17.69 -9.90
C ASN A 28 -10.38 -16.30 -10.32
N LYS A 29 -10.83 -15.51 -9.34
CA LYS A 29 -11.33 -14.15 -9.53
C LYS A 29 -10.24 -13.14 -9.14
N PRO A 30 -10.08 -12.06 -9.91
CA PRO A 30 -9.25 -10.94 -9.47
C PRO A 30 -9.81 -10.33 -8.19
N PHE A 31 -8.92 -9.79 -7.36
CA PHE A 31 -9.34 -9.15 -6.11
C PHE A 31 -8.46 -7.96 -5.72
N ALA A 32 -9.04 -7.09 -4.91
CA ALA A 32 -8.34 -6.00 -4.23
C ALA A 32 -8.85 -5.88 -2.78
N LEU A 33 -7.95 -5.94 -1.81
CA LEU A 33 -8.27 -6.06 -0.40
C LEU A 33 -7.42 -5.11 0.43
N VAL A 34 -8.03 -4.23 1.20
CA VAL A 34 -7.36 -3.42 2.22
C VAL A 34 -7.62 -4.03 3.60
N PRO A 35 -6.69 -4.83 4.15
CA PRO A 35 -6.82 -5.35 5.51
C PRO A 35 -6.54 -4.24 6.53
N CYS A 36 -7.24 -4.31 7.67
CA CYS A 36 -7.13 -3.35 8.77
C CYS A 36 -6.58 -3.97 10.07
N CYS A 37 -7.17 -5.09 10.48
CA CYS A 37 -6.97 -5.71 11.79
C CYS A 37 -6.52 -7.17 11.64
N VAL A 38 -5.65 -7.62 12.56
CA VAL A 38 -5.07 -8.97 12.51
C VAL A 38 -5.99 -10.02 13.13
N PHE A 39 -6.78 -9.64 14.13
CA PHE A 39 -7.67 -10.54 14.87
C PHE A 39 -6.92 -11.80 15.37
N ALA A 40 -5.72 -11.61 15.94
CA ALA A 40 -4.83 -12.72 16.29
C ALA A 40 -5.40 -13.67 17.36
N VAL A 41 -6.33 -13.18 18.18
CA VAL A 41 -7.06 -13.97 19.17
C VAL A 41 -8.10 -14.86 18.49
N ASP A 42 -8.85 -14.31 17.53
CA ASP A 42 -9.89 -15.03 16.78
C ASP A 42 -9.32 -16.00 15.74
N PHE A 43 -8.11 -15.71 15.22
CA PHE A 43 -7.42 -16.53 14.23
C PHE A 43 -6.07 -17.08 14.73
N PRO A 44 -6.05 -17.87 15.82
CA PRO A 44 -4.82 -18.36 16.44
C PRO A 44 -4.08 -19.39 15.57
N ALA A 45 -4.77 -19.95 14.58
CA ALA A 45 -4.22 -20.91 13.62
C ALA A 45 -3.36 -20.26 12.53
N ARG A 46 -3.47 -18.94 12.30
CA ARG A 46 -2.65 -18.23 11.30
C ARG A 46 -1.19 -18.26 11.73
N LYS A 47 -0.36 -18.87 10.88
CA LYS A 47 1.08 -18.98 11.09
C LYS A 47 1.83 -18.46 9.89
N ASP A 48 2.97 -17.82 10.14
CA ASP A 48 3.90 -17.46 9.10
C ASP A 48 4.67 -18.69 8.57
N ASP A 49 5.53 -18.45 7.60
CA ASP A 49 6.44 -19.42 6.98
C ASP A 49 7.34 -20.15 8.00
N LYS A 50 7.56 -19.56 9.17
CA LYS A 50 8.37 -20.11 10.26
C LYS A 50 7.52 -20.71 11.38
N GLY A 51 6.20 -20.84 11.19
CA GLY A 51 5.28 -21.41 12.17
C GLY A 51 4.90 -20.47 13.32
N ARG A 52 5.30 -19.19 13.28
CA ARG A 52 5.02 -18.19 14.32
C ARG A 52 3.62 -17.61 14.11
N LYS A 53 2.94 -17.27 15.21
CA LYS A 53 1.61 -16.65 15.15
C LYS A 53 1.64 -15.33 14.38
N VAL A 54 0.63 -15.12 13.54
CA VAL A 54 0.44 -13.85 12.84
C VAL A 54 -0.22 -12.84 13.79
N THR A 55 0.58 -12.02 14.45
CA THR A 55 0.10 -11.03 15.44
C THR A 55 0.25 -9.58 15.02
N THR A 56 1.08 -9.29 14.01
CA THR A 56 1.31 -7.93 13.50
C THR A 56 0.67 -7.71 12.14
N TYR A 57 0.44 -6.45 11.79
CA TYR A 57 -0.14 -6.08 10.50
C TYR A 57 0.74 -6.51 9.32
N GLU A 58 2.04 -6.34 9.43
CA GLU A 58 3.02 -6.72 8.42
C GLU A 58 3.07 -8.25 8.29
N ALA A 59 2.92 -8.98 9.39
CA ALA A 59 2.79 -10.42 9.37
C ALA A 59 1.51 -10.86 8.64
N LEU A 60 0.39 -10.16 8.84
CA LEU A 60 -0.85 -10.42 8.10
C LEU A 60 -0.67 -10.18 6.60
N LEU A 61 -0.03 -9.08 6.19
CA LEU A 61 0.24 -8.82 4.77
C LEU A 61 1.13 -9.92 4.14
N ARG A 62 2.18 -10.34 4.85
CA ARG A 62 3.03 -11.45 4.39
C ARG A 62 2.26 -12.76 4.30
N TYR A 63 1.45 -13.07 5.30
CA TYR A 63 0.61 -14.26 5.36
C TYR A 63 -0.36 -14.33 4.16
N LEU A 64 -1.07 -13.24 3.87
CA LEU A 64 -2.02 -13.19 2.74
C LEU A 64 -1.31 -13.36 1.39
N ARG A 65 -0.14 -12.74 1.22
CA ARG A 65 0.67 -12.89 0.00
C ARG A 65 1.23 -14.30 -0.19
N ALA A 66 1.52 -15.00 0.90
CA ALA A 66 2.03 -16.37 0.87
C ALA A 66 0.99 -17.38 0.37
N LYS A 67 -0.31 -17.05 0.34
CA LYS A 67 -1.37 -17.95 -0.16
C LYS A 67 -1.27 -18.22 -1.67
N ALA A 68 -0.69 -17.29 -2.44
CA ALA A 68 -0.33 -17.52 -3.84
C ALA A 68 0.97 -16.76 -4.18
N PRO A 69 2.14 -17.35 -3.87
CA PRO A 69 3.45 -16.72 -4.05
C PRO A 69 3.67 -16.26 -5.49
N GLY A 70 4.15 -15.03 -5.67
CA GLY A 70 4.42 -14.45 -6.99
C GLY A 70 3.19 -13.95 -7.75
N ARG A 71 1.97 -14.31 -7.34
CA ARG A 71 0.71 -13.84 -7.97
C ARG A 71 0.07 -12.67 -7.24
N ILE A 72 0.23 -12.60 -5.91
CA ILE A 72 -0.40 -11.57 -5.08
C ILE A 72 0.54 -10.38 -4.90
N GLY A 73 0.10 -9.23 -5.41
CA GLY A 73 0.75 -7.93 -5.30
C GLY A 73 0.41 -7.20 -4.00
N LEU A 74 1.18 -6.15 -3.73
CA LEU A 74 0.97 -5.21 -2.63
C LEU A 74 1.21 -3.79 -3.15
N ALA A 75 0.27 -2.89 -2.91
CA ALA A 75 0.41 -1.48 -3.25
C ALA A 75 -0.07 -0.59 -2.10
N THR A 76 0.39 0.66 -2.08
CA THR A 76 -0.06 1.67 -1.11
C THR A 76 -1.07 2.58 -1.79
N LEU A 77 -2.25 2.75 -1.19
CA LEU A 77 -3.28 3.66 -1.67
C LEU A 77 -3.09 5.06 -1.05
N PRO A 78 -3.45 6.15 -1.77
CA PRO A 78 -3.20 7.52 -1.35
C PRO A 78 -4.24 8.03 -0.34
N PHE A 79 -4.36 7.35 0.82
CA PHE A 79 -5.18 7.80 1.94
C PHE A 79 -4.53 7.44 3.28
N GLU A 80 -5.00 8.07 4.36
CA GLU A 80 -4.44 7.91 5.71
C GLU A 80 -4.88 6.63 6.42
N GLY A 81 -4.11 6.20 7.42
CA GLY A 81 -4.41 4.99 8.19
C GLY A 81 -3.94 3.71 7.50
N LYS A 82 -4.73 2.63 7.56
CA LYS A 82 -4.39 1.34 6.94
C LYS A 82 -4.72 1.40 5.45
N ASN A 83 -3.68 1.64 4.64
CA ASN A 83 -3.79 1.94 3.21
C ASN A 83 -3.05 0.95 2.30
N GLN A 84 -2.56 -0.17 2.84
CA GLN A 84 -1.96 -1.22 2.03
C GLN A 84 -3.07 -2.06 1.38
N VAL A 85 -3.02 -2.20 0.06
CA VAL A 85 -3.91 -3.08 -0.72
C VAL A 85 -3.17 -4.33 -1.16
N VAL A 86 -3.70 -5.48 -0.79
CA VAL A 86 -3.31 -6.80 -1.29
C VAL A 86 -4.19 -7.12 -2.49
N TYR A 87 -3.60 -7.45 -3.63
CA TYR A 87 -4.37 -7.62 -4.86
C TYR A 87 -3.86 -8.75 -5.75
N LEU A 88 -4.74 -9.26 -6.60
CA LEU A 88 -4.41 -10.20 -7.68
C LEU A 88 -5.11 -9.71 -8.95
N LEU A 89 -4.32 -9.50 -10.00
CA LEU A 89 -4.82 -9.11 -11.31
C LEU A 89 -5.29 -10.33 -12.11
N PRO A 90 -6.22 -10.17 -13.07
CA PRO A 90 -6.56 -11.20 -14.03
C PRO A 90 -5.30 -11.74 -14.72
N THR A 91 -5.22 -13.06 -14.89
CA THR A 91 -4.09 -13.70 -15.59
C THR A 91 -3.89 -13.13 -16.99
N GLU A 92 -4.96 -12.75 -17.68
CA GLU A 92 -4.94 -12.15 -19.02
C GLU A 92 -4.14 -10.83 -19.06
N LEU A 93 -4.20 -10.00 -18.00
CA LEU A 93 -3.44 -8.76 -17.93
C LEU A 93 -1.95 -9.01 -17.64
N MET A 94 -1.63 -10.07 -16.88
CA MET A 94 -0.25 -10.47 -16.64
C MET A 94 0.41 -11.02 -17.92
N GLU A 95 -0.36 -11.67 -18.79
CA GLU A 95 0.09 -12.16 -20.10
C GLU A 95 0.20 -11.02 -21.13
N GLU A 96 -0.69 -10.04 -21.12
CA GLU A 96 -0.65 -8.87 -22.00
C GLU A 96 0.55 -7.95 -21.68
N GLU A 97 0.90 -7.73 -20.41
CA GLU A 97 2.15 -7.02 -20.05
C GLU A 97 3.38 -7.80 -20.54
N GLY A 98 3.41 -9.12 -20.34
CA GLY A 98 4.49 -9.98 -20.85
C GLY A 98 4.54 -10.05 -22.38
N ARG A 99 3.39 -10.02 -23.05
CA ARG A 99 3.25 -9.95 -24.51
C ARG A 99 3.72 -8.60 -25.02
N GLU A 100 3.31 -7.50 -24.41
CA GLU A 100 3.71 -6.15 -24.79
C GLU A 100 5.19 -5.91 -24.51
N GLN A 101 5.75 -6.40 -23.40
CA GLN A 101 7.19 -6.41 -23.16
C GLN A 101 7.94 -7.27 -24.18
N ARG A 102 7.41 -8.45 -24.54
CA ARG A 102 8.01 -9.33 -25.56
C ARG A 102 7.94 -8.71 -26.96
N VAL A 103 6.83 -8.06 -27.30
CA VAL A 103 6.64 -7.33 -28.56
C VAL A 103 7.58 -6.13 -28.62
N ARG A 104 7.68 -5.32 -27.56
CA ARG A 104 8.63 -4.19 -27.47
C ARG A 104 10.08 -4.65 -27.52
N ALA A 105 10.44 -5.74 -26.83
CA ALA A 105 11.78 -6.33 -26.88
C ALA A 105 12.11 -6.89 -28.26
N SER A 106 11.14 -7.48 -28.97
CA SER A 106 11.31 -7.95 -30.35
C SER A 106 11.32 -6.82 -31.39
N ALA A 107 10.67 -5.69 -31.10
CA ALA A 107 10.67 -4.49 -31.94
C ALA A 107 11.91 -3.59 -31.70
N GLY A 108 12.77 -3.94 -30.75
CA GLY A 108 14.01 -3.26 -30.44
C GLY A 108 15.21 -3.61 -31.34
N LEU A 109 14.97 -4.10 -32.57
CA LEU A 109 16.04 -4.21 -33.58
C LEU A 109 15.97 -3.02 -34.55
N SER A 110 16.87 -2.07 -34.29
CA SER A 110 17.36 -1.01 -35.18
C SER A 110 16.38 0.11 -35.57
N LEU A 111 16.50 1.25 -34.89
CA LEU A 111 16.55 2.53 -35.61
C LEU A 111 17.56 3.46 -34.93
N GLU A 112 18.76 3.50 -35.49
CA GLU A 112 19.73 4.55 -35.19
C GLU A 112 19.12 5.90 -35.60
N ARG A 113 18.70 6.70 -34.62
CA ARG A 113 18.31 8.10 -34.85
C ARG A 113 19.58 8.94 -34.85
N SER A 114 20.06 9.25 -36.04
CA SER A 114 21.01 10.34 -36.29
C SER A 114 20.47 11.64 -35.68
N HIS A 115 21.25 12.22 -34.77
CA HIS A 115 20.92 13.48 -34.10
C HIS A 115 21.11 14.65 -35.09
N GLY A 116 20.00 15.16 -35.63
CA GLY A 116 19.93 16.49 -36.22
C GLY A 116 19.23 17.43 -35.24
N SER A 117 19.99 18.32 -34.59
CA SER A 117 19.48 19.34 -33.67
C SER A 117 18.84 20.51 -34.44
N PRO A 118 17.62 20.95 -34.10
CA PRO A 118 17.14 22.28 -34.46
C PRO A 118 17.41 23.28 -33.32
N GLY A 119 17.83 24.49 -33.71
CA GLY A 119 18.35 25.54 -32.85
C GLY A 119 17.35 26.25 -31.95
N VAL A 120 17.90 26.89 -30.92
CA VAL A 120 17.23 27.69 -29.90
C VAL A 120 17.04 29.13 -30.40
N PRO A 121 15.86 29.75 -30.29
CA PRO A 121 15.72 31.19 -30.40
C PRO A 121 15.75 31.87 -29.01
N THR A 122 16.66 32.84 -28.86
CA THR A 122 16.82 33.71 -27.69
C THR A 122 16.04 35.02 -27.85
N HIS A 123 15.17 35.34 -26.90
CA HIS A 123 14.66 36.69 -26.63
C HIS A 123 14.27 36.70 -25.13
N GLY A 124 14.52 37.68 -24.27
CA GLY A 124 14.97 39.06 -24.37
C GLY A 124 14.45 39.74 -23.09
N THR A 125 15.34 40.23 -22.24
CA THR A 125 15.03 40.92 -20.97
C THR A 125 14.27 42.23 -21.17
N PRO A 126 13.50 42.70 -20.17
CA PRO A 126 13.89 43.99 -19.57
C PRO A 126 13.73 44.08 -18.04
N SER A 127 14.54 44.97 -17.48
CA SER A 127 14.62 45.41 -16.08
C SER A 127 13.64 46.53 -15.73
N LEU A 128 13.25 46.62 -14.45
CA LEU A 128 13.31 47.80 -13.55
C LEU A 128 12.12 47.86 -12.56
N GLY A 129 12.42 48.16 -11.30
CA GLY A 129 11.46 48.78 -10.37
C GLY A 129 11.53 48.32 -8.91
N THR A 130 12.37 48.97 -8.10
CA THR A 130 12.20 49.13 -6.63
C THR A 130 11.33 50.38 -6.36
N PRO A 131 10.57 50.53 -5.25
CA PRO A 131 11.15 50.87 -3.93
C PRO A 131 10.40 50.39 -2.66
N THR A 132 11.19 50.19 -1.60
CA THR A 132 11.10 50.63 -0.18
C THR A 132 9.77 50.74 0.58
N THR A 133 9.68 50.06 1.74
CA THR A 133 9.37 50.55 3.12
C THR A 133 9.16 49.32 4.05
N THR A 134 10.00 49.08 5.08
CA THR A 134 9.95 49.56 6.48
C THR A 134 8.90 48.86 7.36
N GLU A 135 9.37 48.33 8.50
CA GLU A 135 8.76 48.25 9.86
C GLU A 135 8.80 46.81 10.48
N THR A 136 9.82 46.49 11.30
CA THR A 136 9.95 46.51 12.79
C THR A 136 9.11 45.51 13.61
N ALA A 137 9.84 44.57 14.24
CA ALA A 137 9.78 44.03 15.62
C ALA A 137 8.46 43.56 16.30
N GLY A 138 8.56 42.40 16.98
CA GLY A 138 7.72 41.96 18.11
C GLY A 138 7.57 40.43 18.16
N LEU A 139 8.39 39.68 18.92
CA LEU A 139 8.25 39.27 20.34
C LEU A 139 7.17 38.21 20.65
N ASP A 140 7.66 37.09 21.21
CA ASP A 140 7.03 36.20 22.22
C ASP A 140 5.79 35.39 21.75
N SER A 141 5.48 34.16 22.17
CA SER A 141 5.83 33.43 23.37
C SER A 141 5.72 31.92 23.12
N THR A 142 6.37 31.18 24.00
CA THR A 142 6.27 29.76 24.29
C THR A 142 4.84 29.28 24.58
N GLY A 143 4.51 28.07 24.13
CA GLY A 143 3.19 27.45 24.36
C GLY A 143 3.26 25.92 24.47
N ASP A 144 3.44 25.48 25.71
CA ASP A 144 2.89 24.29 26.37
C ASP A 144 2.91 22.91 25.66
N ARG A 145 3.82 22.04 26.14
CA ARG A 145 3.68 20.58 26.06
C ARG A 145 3.67 20.03 27.48
N SER A 146 2.49 19.76 28.02
CA SER A 146 2.31 18.86 29.17
C SER A 146 1.08 18.00 28.99
N SER A 147 1.27 16.77 28.51
CA SER A 147 0.35 15.67 28.76
C SER A 147 1.04 14.34 28.51
N ALA A 148 1.55 13.72 29.58
CA ALA A 148 1.82 12.28 29.67
C ALA A 148 2.34 11.92 31.06
N VAL A 149 1.45 11.53 31.97
CA VAL A 149 1.73 10.53 33.02
C VAL A 149 0.39 9.95 33.49
N GLY A 150 -0.20 9.10 32.65
CA GLY A 150 -1.25 8.18 33.05
C GLY A 150 -0.61 6.82 33.31
N ALA A 151 -0.31 6.53 34.56
CA ALA A 151 0.18 5.24 35.01
C ALA A 151 -0.93 4.18 34.82
N CYS A 152 -0.72 3.22 33.93
CA CYS A 152 -1.47 1.97 33.96
C CYS A 152 -0.83 1.05 35.01
N LEU A 153 -1.60 0.75 36.05
CA LEU A 153 -1.31 -0.29 37.04
C LEU A 153 -1.38 -1.68 36.36
N PRO A 154 -0.61 -2.68 36.84
CA PRO A 154 -0.70 -4.05 36.35
C PRO A 154 -1.96 -4.74 36.87
N CYS A 155 -2.63 -5.51 35.99
CA CYS A 155 -3.63 -6.50 36.38
C CYS A 155 -2.92 -7.79 36.76
N ASP A 156 -2.79 -8.03 38.06
CA ASP A 156 -2.38 -9.31 38.63
C ASP A 156 -3.52 -10.35 38.59
N GLU A 157 -3.09 -11.57 38.29
CA GLU A 157 -3.61 -12.89 38.70
C GLU A 157 -5.11 -13.20 38.58
N VAL A 158 -5.42 -14.16 37.69
CA VAL A 158 -6.46 -15.16 37.97
C VAL A 158 -5.80 -16.54 37.94
N THR A 159 -5.64 -17.11 39.13
CA THR A 159 -5.46 -18.55 39.35
C THR A 159 -6.84 -19.19 39.42
N GLY A 160 -7.00 -20.34 38.79
CA GLY A 160 -8.27 -21.07 38.76
C GLY A 160 -8.06 -22.49 38.27
N GLU A 161 -7.52 -23.34 39.14
CA GLU A 161 -7.79 -24.78 39.14
C GLU A 161 -9.11 -25.02 39.87
N ALA A 162 -10.03 -25.74 39.23
CA ALA A 162 -10.89 -26.80 39.79
C ALA A 162 -11.82 -27.33 38.68
#